data_AF-A0A3D0UU39-F1
#
_entry.id   AF-A0A3D0UU39-F1
#
_cell.length_a   1.000
_cell.length_b   1.000
_cell.length_c   1.000
_cell.angle_alpha   90.00
_cell.angle_beta   90.00
_cell.angle_gamma   90.00
#
_symmetry.space_group_name_H-M   'P 1'
#
loop_
_entity.id
_entity.type
_entity.pdbx_description
1 polymer ?
#
loop_
_entity_poly.entity_id
_entity_poly.type
_entity_poly.pdbx_seq_one_letter_code
_entity_poly.pdbx_strand_id
1 'polypeptide(L)'
;MALVDFHDVMEILISASDEKDAQKILDTYSSADGKLKEVEVSLNDQNVQDIRNNLEILLQLAKDTKETELSTQAQVLKTSFIKVYLSN
;
A
#
# COMPACT_ATOMS: atom_id res chain seq x y z
N MET A 1 -0.10 -7.20 -16.25
CA MET A 1 -0.09 -8.19 -15.14
C MET A 1 -0.64 -7.46 -13.92
N ALA A 2 -1.46 -8.10 -13.08
CA ALA A 2 -2.10 -7.45 -11.93
C ALA A 2 -1.14 -6.65 -11.03
N LEU A 3 0.13 -7.07 -10.95
CA LEU A 3 1.18 -6.36 -10.22
C LEU A 3 1.50 -4.97 -10.79
N VAL A 4 1.53 -4.83 -12.13
CA VAL A 4 1.75 -3.54 -12.83
C VAL A 4 0.57 -2.62 -12.60
N ASP A 5 -0.66 -3.12 -12.68
CA ASP A 5 -1.85 -2.31 -12.41
C ASP A 5 -1.91 -1.88 -10.94
N PHE A 6 -1.40 -2.71 -10.02
CA PHE A 6 -1.24 -2.40 -8.60
C PHE A 6 -0.13 -1.36 -8.32
N HIS A 7 0.88 -1.24 -9.19
CA HIS A 7 1.96 -0.25 -9.06
C HIS A 7 1.42 1.19 -9.01
N ASP A 8 0.59 1.56 -9.97
CA ASP A 8 0.11 2.95 -10.11
C ASP A 8 -0.65 3.42 -8.87
N VAL A 9 -1.50 2.56 -8.31
CA VAL A 9 -2.27 2.91 -7.11
C VAL A 9 -1.38 2.94 -5.86
N MET A 10 -0.34 2.10 -5.81
CA MET A 10 0.63 2.11 -4.73
C MET A 10 1.48 3.38 -4.72
N GLU A 11 1.88 3.89 -5.88
CA GLU A 11 2.60 5.16 -5.95
C GLU A 11 1.76 6.32 -5.42
N ILE A 12 0.46 6.34 -5.74
CA ILE A 12 -0.47 7.35 -5.22
C ILE A 12 -0.57 7.26 -3.68
N LEU A 13 -0.72 6.07 -3.12
CA LEU A 13 -0.78 5.87 -1.67
C LEU A 13 0.52 6.26 -0.97
N ILE A 14 1.67 5.86 -1.52
CA ILE A 14 2.98 6.22 -0.95
C ILE A 14 3.16 7.73 -0.97
N SER A 15 2.85 8.40 -2.09
CA SER A 15 2.90 9.86 -2.20
C SER A 15 1.95 10.53 -1.20
N ALA A 16 0.69 10.08 -1.09
CA ALA A 16 -0.27 10.62 -0.13
C ALA A 16 0.21 10.43 1.32
N SER A 17 0.87 9.30 1.62
CA SER A 17 1.42 9.00 2.95
C SER A 17 2.64 9.85 3.29
N ASP A 18 3.53 10.07 2.33
CA ASP A 18 4.67 11.00 2.48
C ASP A 18 4.18 12.45 2.64
N GLU A 19 3.12 12.83 1.92
CA GLU A 19 2.43 14.13 2.02
C GLU A 19 1.58 14.28 3.30
N LYS A 20 1.40 13.20 4.06
CA LYS A 20 0.53 13.11 5.25
C LYS A 20 -0.94 13.42 4.95
N ASP A 21 -1.36 13.22 3.71
CA ASP A 21 -2.71 13.46 3.25
C ASP A 21 -3.61 12.26 3.60
N ALA A 22 -4.09 12.25 4.83
CA ALA A 22 -4.99 11.21 5.34
C ALA A 22 -6.26 11.06 4.49
N GLN A 23 -6.81 12.17 3.96
CA GLN A 23 -8.02 12.10 3.14
C GLN A 23 -7.76 11.40 1.81
N LYS A 24 -6.67 11.76 1.11
CA LYS A 24 -6.26 11.11 -0.14
C LYS A 24 -5.92 9.63 0.07
N ILE A 25 -5.36 9.25 1.22
CA ILE A 25 -5.17 7.84 1.58
C ILE A 25 -6.53 7.13 1.67
N LEU A 26 -7.49 7.68 2.40
CA LEU A 26 -8.82 7.09 2.56
C LEU A 26 -9.54 6.92 1.22
N ASP A 27 -9.46 7.93 0.36
CA ASP A 27 -10.09 7.93 -0.96
C ASP A 27 -9.43 6.91 -1.92
N THR A 28 -8.11 6.74 -1.82
CA THR A 28 -7.34 5.83 -2.69
C THR A 28 -7.36 4.39 -2.18
N TYR A 29 -7.55 4.18 -0.88
CA TYR A 29 -7.43 2.87 -0.24
C TYR A 29 -8.31 1.81 -0.88
N SER A 30 -9.58 2.11 -1.17
CA SER A 30 -10.50 1.15 -1.79
C SER A 30 -10.02 0.65 -3.14
N SER A 31 -9.37 1.51 -3.94
CA SER A 31 -8.78 1.10 -5.21
C SER A 31 -7.55 0.22 -5.01
N ALA A 32 -6.72 0.52 -4.01
CA ALA A 32 -5.53 -0.28 -3.70
C ALA A 32 -5.90 -1.66 -3.15
N ASP A 33 -6.90 -1.73 -2.27
CA ASP A 33 -7.44 -2.98 -1.73
C ASP A 33 -7.96 -3.91 -2.84
N GLY A 34 -8.74 -3.36 -3.78
CA GLY A 34 -9.25 -4.12 -4.92
C GLY A 34 -8.14 -4.71 -5.79
N LYS A 35 -7.17 -3.87 -6.17
CA LYS A 35 -6.03 -4.32 -6.99
C LYS A 35 -5.12 -5.30 -6.26
N LEU A 36 -4.89 -5.12 -4.96
CA LEU A 36 -4.12 -6.07 -4.16
C LEU A 36 -4.79 -7.44 -4.10
N LYS A 37 -6.13 -7.51 -4.01
CA LYS A 37 -6.86 -8.79 -4.06
C LYS A 37 -6.61 -9.55 -5.35
N GLU A 38 -6.54 -8.86 -6.49
CA GLU A 38 -6.21 -9.48 -7.78
C GLU A 38 -4.77 -10.02 -7.80
N VAL A 39 -3.83 -9.30 -7.18
CA VAL A 39 -2.45 -9.75 -6.98
C VAL A 39 -2.41 -10.98 -6.08
N GLU A 40 -3.11 -10.98 -4.94
CA GLU A 40 -3.17 -12.10 -4.00
C GLU A 40 -3.71 -13.39 -4.64
N VAL A 41 -4.69 -13.30 -5.54
CA VAL A 41 -5.22 -14.44 -6.30
C VAL A 41 -4.15 -15.02 -7.25
N SER A 42 -3.33 -14.16 -7.83
CA SER A 42 -2.31 -14.54 -8.82
C SER A 42 -0.98 -14.94 -8.17
N LEU A 43 -0.69 -14.40 -6.99
CA LEU A 43 0.57 -14.51 -6.26
C LEU A 43 0.28 -14.54 -4.75
N ASN A 44 0.10 -15.74 -4.22
CA ASN A 44 -0.13 -15.96 -2.80
C ASN A 44 1.20 -16.18 -2.04
N ASP A 45 2.06 -15.15 -2.04
CA ASP A 45 3.36 -15.17 -1.39
C ASP A 45 3.39 -14.34 -0.10
N GLN A 46 4.31 -14.66 0.82
CA GLN A 46 4.47 -13.93 2.08
C GLN A 46 4.71 -12.43 1.87
N ASN A 47 5.45 -12.03 0.84
CA ASN A 47 5.69 -10.61 0.56
C ASN A 47 4.40 -9.88 0.18
N VAL A 48 3.44 -10.55 -0.48
CA VAL A 48 2.12 -9.97 -0.81
C VAL A 48 1.28 -9.83 0.45
N GLN A 49 1.33 -10.80 1.36
CA GLN A 49 0.69 -10.72 2.68
C GLN A 49 1.28 -9.60 3.55
N ASP A 50 2.59 -9.33 3.44
CA ASP A 50 3.21 -8.21 4.12
C ASP A 50 2.70 -6.86 3.58
N ILE A 51 2.49 -6.75 2.25
CA ILE A 51 1.87 -5.56 1.64
C ILE A 51 0.44 -5.37 2.16
N ARG A 52 -0.35 -6.43 2.24
CA ARG A 52 -1.70 -6.43 2.81
C ARG A 52 -1.72 -5.84 4.22
N ASN A 53 -0.89 -6.38 5.11
CA ASN A 53 -0.79 -5.90 6.49
C ASN A 53 -0.38 -4.43 6.54
N ASN A 54 0.58 -4.03 5.71
CA ASN A 54 1.05 -2.65 5.67
C ASN A 54 0.00 -1.66 5.16
N LEU A 55 -0.84 -2.07 4.21
CA LEU A 55 -1.97 -1.29 3.73
C LEU A 55 -3.02 -1.11 4.83
N GLU A 56 -3.35 -2.16 5.57
CA GLU A 56 -4.29 -2.07 6.69
C GLU A 56 -3.78 -1.16 7.80
N ILE A 57 -2.49 -1.25 8.15
CA ILE A 57 -1.85 -0.32 9.09
C ILE A 57 -1.98 1.12 8.58
N LEU A 58 -1.67 1.38 7.31
CA LEU A 58 -1.79 2.71 6.73
C LEU A 58 -3.22 3.25 6.83
N LEU A 59 -4.23 2.42 6.55
CA LEU A 59 -5.63 2.79 6.71
C LEU A 59 -5.96 3.21 8.14
N GLN A 60 -5.50 2.44 9.13
CA GLN A 60 -5.74 2.77 10.54
C GLN A 60 -5.04 4.07 10.93
N LEU A 61 -3.80 4.28 10.50
CA LEU A 61 -3.07 5.51 10.76
C LEU A 61 -3.77 6.74 10.14
N ALA A 62 -4.31 6.60 8.93
CA ALA A 62 -5.06 7.67 8.26
C ALA A 62 -6.37 7.97 9.00
N LYS A 63 -7.10 6.95 9.46
CA LYS A 63 -8.31 7.13 10.28
C LYS A 63 -8.02 7.78 11.63
N ASP A 64 -6.89 7.40 12.25
CA ASP A 64 -6.45 7.93 13.54
C ASP A 64 -5.81 9.34 13.43
N THR A 65 -5.67 9.88 12.21
CA THR A 65 -4.98 11.16 11.95
C THR A 65 -3.53 11.17 12.49
N LYS A 66 -2.86 10.02 12.44
CA LYS A 66 -1.47 9.83 12.92
C LYS A 66 -0.46 10.24 11.86
N GLU A 67 -0.43 11.54 11.57
CA GLU A 67 0.33 12.12 10.46
C GLU A 67 1.84 11.85 10.48
N THR A 68 2.44 11.67 11.65
CA THR A 68 3.89 11.39 11.76
C THR A 68 4.19 9.95 11.37
N GLU A 69 3.30 9.04 11.71
CA GLU A 69 3.39 7.62 11.42
C GLU A 69 3.04 7.31 9.96
N LEU A 70 2.24 8.15 9.29
CA LEU A 70 1.91 8.01 7.86
C LEU A 70 3.17 7.98 6.96
N SER A 71 4.06 8.95 7.11
CA SER A 71 5.30 9.01 6.30
C SER A 71 6.24 7.84 6.60
N THR A 72 6.25 7.35 7.85
CA THR A 72 7.02 6.15 8.20
C THR A 72 6.45 4.92 7.51
N GLN A 73 5.12 4.78 7.52
CA GLN A 73 4.42 3.69 6.87
C GLN A 73 4.57 3.71 5.34
N ALA A 74 4.71 4.89 4.73
CA ALA A 74 5.03 5.05 3.31
C ALA A 74 6.33 4.34 2.91
N GLN A 75 7.40 4.51 3.72
CA GLN A 75 8.69 3.88 3.47
C GLN A 75 8.65 2.36 3.65
N VAL A 76 7.87 1.87 4.62
CA VAL A 76 7.63 0.44 4.83
C VAL A 76 6.90 -0.16 3.62
N LEU A 77 5.82 0.47 3.17
CA LEU A 77 5.06 0.05 1.98
C LEU A 77 5.94 0.01 0.73
N LYS A 78 6.73 1.06 0.49
CA LYS A 78 7.68 1.12 -0.64
C LYS A 78 8.67 -0.04 -0.60
N THR A 79 9.20 -0.35 0.57
CA THR A 79 10.15 -1.45 0.75
C THR A 79 9.51 -2.81 0.48
N SER A 80 8.32 -3.09 1.05
CA SER A 80 7.60 -4.35 0.82
C SER A 80 7.21 -4.52 -0.65
N PHE A 81 6.80 -3.44 -1.30
CA PHE A 81 6.47 -3.44 -2.72
C PHE A 81 7.66 -3.79 -3.62
N ILE A 82 8.82 -3.16 -3.39
CA ILE A 82 10.06 -3.47 -4.12
C ILE A 82 10.46 -4.94 -3.90
N LYS A 83 10.30 -5.49 -2.69
CA LYS A 83 10.61 -6.90 -2.43
C LYS A 83 9.76 -7.86 -3.25
N VAL A 84 8.46 -7.61 -3.43
CA VAL A 84 7.60 -8.42 -4.31
C VAL A 84 8.11 -8.39 -5.75
N TYR A 85 8.49 -7.21 -6.24
CA TYR A 85 9.02 -7.00 -7.60
C TYR A 85 10.42 -7.60 -7.83
N LEU A 86 11.26 -7.67 -6.81
CA LEU A 86 12.60 -8.26 -6.96
C LEU A 86 12.57 -9.79 -6.82
N SER A 87 11.51 -10.34 -6.24
CA SER A 87 11.35 -11.78 -6.02
C SER A 87 10.54 -12.48 -7.12
N ASN A 88 9.90 -11.72 -8.01
CA ASN A 88 9.00 -12.22 -9.07
C ASN A 88 9.25 -11.49 -10.39
#